data_AF-A0A358M3T4-F1
#
_entry.id   AF-A0A358M3T4-F1
#
_cell.length_a   1.000
_cell.length_b   1.000
_cell.length_c   1.000
_cell.angle_alpha   90.00
_cell.angle_beta   90.00
_cell.angle_gamma   90.00
#
_symmetry.space_group_name_H-M   'P 1'
#
loop_
_entity.id
_entity.type
_entity.pdbx_description
1 polymer ?
#
loop_
_entity_poly.entity_id
_entity_poly.type
_entity_poly.pdbx_seq_one_letter_code
_entity_poly.pdbx_strand_id
1 'polypeptide(L)'
;MKKVMMILLAQTILLSFCLAGPAPQGSASQQTPGVYDTWVATDGLGRSLPSAEEAGDTRTDKYVGLFYFICHDDPQNGGSGTLIDNSKVFAEGGLFAVWEMLLQDQTHVWGEPYFGYYVNTDEWVYRKHAAMFSALNIDFIFVDLSNSFLHGEGLFILFETWHKIREEGGTTPQIALFCGWRPSTARFTLDAVWERIYQNEAYRDLFFEWEGKPLFLGSPAELTQEYLDFFTIRESWVGTGSSSEYVYTGVNQWNWFDPYPQTVGKNARGENEHISVSAAGHANSDTSRSYVGAGGALSAQNADFGFSLPTTGDGLFFQQQWEYALQVDPMVITITGWNEFSVGAQSNLGEGQVMAGTYHVNFSDPQYDRHYIDLFNTEFSRDIEPINGFFNDNYYYQMASYIRKFKGTAAVPRAEGGRDIDLSAPYEEQWADVGPLFCDTVGDIAHRDSPSLENVYRYVNTTGRNDIVSVKVSKENGYTAFLITCAEELVYGAEGAAGRAGIDFAETAGSMQQVPVKAAEGDVSEAGSNWMNLLIDSDQNADTGWEGYDYILNRSRDGKTVSVERFLS
;
A
#
# COMPACT_ATOMS: atom_id res chain seq x y z
N MET A 1 17.73 -64.15 -35.22
CA MET A 1 16.83 -63.35 -36.07
C MET A 1 15.40 -63.54 -35.61
N LYS A 2 14.73 -62.42 -35.26
CA LYS A 2 13.28 -62.12 -35.26
C LYS A 2 12.35 -63.16 -34.59
N LYS A 3 12.03 -62.96 -33.30
CA LYS A 3 10.95 -62.16 -32.67
C LYS A 3 9.53 -62.66 -32.93
N VAL A 4 8.85 -62.84 -31.80
CA VAL A 4 7.77 -63.76 -31.46
C VAL A 4 6.43 -63.02 -31.36
N MET A 5 5.40 -63.79 -31.66
CA MET A 5 3.95 -63.55 -31.66
C MET A 5 3.33 -63.83 -30.28
N MET A 6 2.29 -63.09 -29.89
CA MET A 6 1.24 -63.49 -28.90
C MET A 6 0.09 -62.47 -29.03
N ILE A 7 -1.06 -62.79 -29.65
CA ILE A 7 -2.26 -63.54 -29.16
C ILE A 7 -2.86 -62.90 -27.89
N LEU A 8 -3.88 -62.02 -27.95
CA LEU A 8 -5.34 -62.14 -28.17
C LEU A 8 -6.19 -62.56 -26.94
N LEU A 9 -7.13 -61.66 -26.57
CA LEU A 9 -8.50 -61.78 -26.00
C LEU A 9 -8.71 -60.78 -24.84
N ALA A 10 -9.84 -60.10 -24.62
CA ALA A 10 -10.98 -59.61 -25.41
C ALA A 10 -11.86 -58.76 -24.44
N GLN A 11 -12.35 -57.61 -24.92
CA GLN A 11 -13.60 -56.91 -24.56
C GLN A 11 -13.94 -56.57 -23.09
N THR A 12 -13.83 -55.28 -22.72
CA THR A 12 -14.96 -54.37 -22.38
C THR A 12 -14.39 -52.99 -22.03
N ILE A 13 -14.71 -51.93 -22.80
CA ILE A 13 -14.52 -50.55 -22.35
C ILE A 13 -15.84 -49.81 -22.57
N LEU A 14 -16.52 -49.54 -21.45
CA LEU A 14 -17.54 -48.50 -21.37
C LEU A 14 -16.86 -47.16 -21.71
N LEU A 15 -17.38 -46.47 -22.73
CA LEU A 15 -17.14 -45.04 -22.90
C LEU A 15 -17.87 -44.30 -21.77
N SER A 16 -17.14 -43.90 -20.72
CA SER A 16 -17.53 -42.74 -19.92
C SER A 16 -16.90 -41.50 -20.57
N PHE A 17 -17.71 -40.76 -21.32
CA PHE A 17 -17.42 -39.36 -21.60
C PHE A 17 -17.64 -38.59 -20.29
N CYS A 18 -16.57 -38.40 -19.51
CA CYS A 18 -16.54 -37.33 -18.53
C CYS A 18 -16.48 -36.02 -19.32
N LEU A 19 -17.60 -35.31 -19.39
CA LEU A 19 -17.65 -33.89 -19.69
C LEU A 19 -16.92 -33.17 -18.55
N ALA A 20 -15.60 -33.01 -18.70
CA ALA A 20 -14.87 -31.99 -17.96
C ALA A 20 -15.25 -30.64 -18.60
N GLY A 21 -16.12 -29.89 -17.93
CA GLY A 21 -16.34 -28.49 -18.28
C GLY A 21 -15.02 -27.71 -18.18
N PRO A 22 -14.89 -26.58 -18.89
CA PRO A 22 -13.71 -25.73 -18.76
C PRO A 22 -13.59 -25.29 -17.29
N ALA A 23 -12.49 -25.67 -16.65
CA ALA A 23 -12.11 -25.10 -15.38
C ALA A 23 -11.86 -23.59 -15.58
N PRO A 24 -12.27 -22.72 -14.66
CA PRO A 24 -11.96 -21.30 -14.76
C PRO A 24 -10.44 -21.14 -14.68
N GLN A 25 -9.81 -20.82 -15.80
CA GLN A 25 -8.43 -20.33 -15.84
C GLN A 25 -8.47 -18.83 -15.54
N GLY A 26 -8.68 -18.52 -14.26
CA GLY A 26 -8.13 -17.30 -13.67
C GLY A 26 -6.86 -17.72 -12.96
N SER A 27 -5.72 -17.72 -13.64
CA SER A 27 -4.45 -17.78 -12.94
C SER A 27 -4.22 -16.39 -12.34
N ALA A 28 -4.73 -16.17 -11.13
CA ALA A 28 -4.09 -15.25 -10.21
C ALA A 28 -2.59 -15.57 -10.26
N SER A 29 -1.74 -14.56 -10.43
CA SER A 29 -0.31 -14.72 -10.25
C SER A 29 -0.13 -15.43 -8.90
N GLN A 30 0.31 -16.68 -8.91
CA GLN A 30 0.67 -17.35 -7.68
C GLN A 30 1.86 -16.58 -7.13
N GLN A 31 1.61 -15.61 -6.24
CA GLN A 31 2.52 -15.38 -5.13
C GLN A 31 2.89 -16.76 -4.62
N THR A 32 4.18 -17.04 -4.47
CA THR A 32 4.59 -18.24 -3.75
C THR A 32 3.92 -18.15 -2.37
N PRO A 33 2.91 -18.98 -2.06
CA PRO A 33 2.21 -18.87 -0.78
C PRO A 33 3.24 -19.03 0.34
N GLY A 34 3.19 -18.19 1.37
CA GLY A 34 4.05 -18.33 2.56
C GLY A 34 5.18 -17.33 2.73
N VAL A 35 5.43 -16.38 1.81
CA VAL A 35 6.55 -15.43 1.97
C VAL A 35 6.22 -14.36 3.01
N TYR A 36 5.22 -13.50 2.77
CA TYR A 36 4.93 -12.34 3.64
C TYR A 36 3.80 -12.56 4.65
N ASP A 37 2.85 -13.45 4.33
CA ASP A 37 1.69 -13.75 5.17
C ASP A 37 2.09 -14.40 6.52
N THR A 38 3.25 -15.04 6.57
CA THR A 38 3.83 -15.65 7.77
C THR A 38 4.77 -14.73 8.55
N TRP A 39 5.07 -13.51 8.06
CA TRP A 39 5.95 -12.58 8.75
C TRP A 39 5.35 -12.10 10.08
N VAL A 40 6.23 -11.83 11.03
CA VAL A 40 5.85 -11.28 12.34
C VAL A 40 6.23 -9.80 12.35
N ALA A 41 5.35 -8.97 12.91
CA ALA A 41 5.62 -7.57 13.13
C ALA A 41 4.85 -7.08 14.36
N THR A 42 5.40 -6.05 14.99
CA THR A 42 4.80 -5.32 16.11
C THR A 42 4.91 -3.84 15.79
N ASP A 43 3.79 -3.13 15.86
CA ASP A 43 3.78 -1.69 15.57
C ASP A 43 4.25 -0.83 16.75
N GLY A 44 4.33 0.49 16.54
CA GLY A 44 4.77 1.45 17.55
C GLY A 44 3.90 1.53 18.82
N LEU A 45 2.73 0.88 18.84
CA LEU A 45 1.87 0.75 20.02
C LEU A 45 2.00 -0.60 20.72
N GLY A 46 2.91 -1.47 20.27
CA GLY A 46 3.12 -2.80 20.83
C GLY A 46 2.08 -3.83 20.38
N ARG A 47 1.33 -3.56 19.29
CA ARG A 47 0.32 -4.50 18.76
C ARG A 47 1.01 -5.44 17.78
N SER A 48 1.01 -6.73 18.09
CA SER A 48 1.57 -7.75 17.20
C SER A 48 0.55 -8.23 16.16
N LEU A 49 1.04 -8.60 14.98
CA LEU A 49 0.21 -9.24 13.96
C LEU A 49 -0.32 -10.61 14.44
N PRO A 50 -1.58 -10.95 14.16
CA PRO A 50 -2.16 -12.21 14.57
C PRO A 50 -1.49 -13.38 13.86
N SER A 51 -1.29 -14.45 14.61
CA SER A 51 -0.84 -15.76 14.13
C SER A 51 -1.98 -16.54 13.46
N ALA A 52 -1.66 -17.66 12.82
CA ALA A 52 -2.67 -18.58 12.30
C ALA A 52 -3.61 -19.14 13.39
N GLU A 53 -3.15 -19.24 14.64
CA GLU A 53 -4.00 -19.68 15.76
C GLU A 53 -5.11 -18.65 16.08
N GLU A 54 -4.84 -17.36 15.84
CA GLU A 54 -5.77 -16.26 16.12
C GLU A 54 -6.63 -15.89 14.91
N ALA A 55 -6.06 -15.95 13.71
CA ALA A 55 -6.71 -15.58 12.45
C ALA A 55 -7.45 -16.74 11.77
N GLY A 56 -7.07 -17.98 12.06
CA GLY A 56 -7.57 -19.18 11.37
C GLY A 56 -6.92 -19.41 10.00
N ASP A 57 -7.30 -20.53 9.38
CA ASP A 57 -6.80 -20.97 8.07
C ASP A 57 -7.16 -19.96 6.95
N THR A 58 -6.30 -19.88 5.93
CA THR A 58 -6.51 -19.04 4.76
C THR A 58 -7.85 -19.33 4.07
N ARG A 59 -8.59 -18.25 3.78
CA ARG A 59 -9.90 -18.24 3.13
C ARG A 59 -9.73 -17.72 1.70
N THR A 60 -10.19 -18.50 0.73
CA THR A 60 -9.99 -18.23 -0.70
C THR A 60 -11.16 -17.49 -1.34
N ASP A 61 -12.24 -17.28 -0.60
CA ASP A 61 -13.47 -16.60 -1.02
C ASP A 61 -13.56 -15.16 -0.50
N LYS A 62 -12.47 -14.61 0.07
CA LYS A 62 -12.41 -13.30 0.70
C LYS A 62 -11.40 -12.38 0.01
N TYR A 63 -11.85 -11.17 -0.31
CA TYR A 63 -11.08 -10.19 -1.07
C TYR A 63 -11.01 -8.84 -0.34
N VAL A 64 -9.88 -8.16 -0.45
CA VAL A 64 -9.65 -6.83 0.12
C VAL A 64 -9.22 -5.87 -0.99
N GLY A 65 -9.98 -4.78 -1.11
CA GLY A 65 -9.68 -3.65 -2.01
C GLY A 65 -9.17 -2.44 -1.24
N LEU A 66 -8.26 -1.66 -1.83
CA LEU A 66 -7.73 -0.44 -1.22
C LEU A 66 -7.99 0.79 -2.11
N PHE A 67 -8.60 1.83 -1.55
CA PHE A 67 -8.88 3.06 -2.29
C PHE A 67 -7.57 3.83 -2.52
N TYR A 68 -7.25 4.12 -3.77
CA TYR A 68 -5.96 4.67 -4.16
C TYR A 68 -6.13 5.97 -4.94
N PHE A 69 -5.35 6.99 -4.55
CA PHE A 69 -5.45 8.34 -5.10
C PHE A 69 -4.23 8.65 -5.96
N ILE A 70 -4.50 9.21 -7.13
CA ILE A 70 -3.50 9.69 -8.09
C ILE A 70 -3.51 11.22 -8.19
N CYS A 71 -4.16 11.92 -7.26
CA CYS A 71 -4.38 13.37 -7.30
C CYS A 71 -3.16 14.24 -6.96
N HIS A 72 -1.98 13.63 -6.88
CA HIS A 72 -0.70 14.28 -6.61
C HIS A 72 -0.03 14.72 -7.90
N ASP A 73 -0.67 15.60 -8.66
CA ASP A 73 -0.26 15.91 -10.02
C ASP A 73 1.19 16.44 -10.11
N ASP A 74 1.96 15.85 -11.02
CA ASP A 74 3.27 16.37 -11.41
C ASP A 74 3.11 17.78 -12.00
N PRO A 75 3.84 18.79 -11.48
CA PRO A 75 3.77 20.14 -12.00
C PRO A 75 4.34 20.33 -13.43
N GLN A 76 4.87 19.26 -14.08
CA GLN A 76 5.25 19.20 -15.50
C GLN A 76 5.94 20.48 -16.03
N ASN A 77 7.02 20.89 -15.34
CA ASN A 77 7.87 22.07 -15.61
C ASN A 77 7.47 23.41 -14.94
N GLY A 78 6.75 23.38 -13.81
CA GLY A 78 6.68 24.52 -12.90
C GLY A 78 5.65 24.35 -11.79
N GLY A 79 6.11 24.20 -10.55
CA GLY A 79 5.28 24.30 -9.35
C GLY A 79 5.36 25.69 -8.73
N SER A 80 4.53 25.96 -7.73
CA SER A 80 4.59 27.22 -6.97
C SER A 80 5.92 27.41 -6.23
N GLY A 81 6.69 26.34 -6.02
CA GLY A 81 7.89 26.36 -5.18
C GLY A 81 7.57 26.47 -3.69
N THR A 82 6.29 26.33 -3.32
CA THR A 82 5.80 26.39 -1.95
C THR A 82 4.90 25.20 -1.67
N LEU A 83 5.04 24.59 -0.49
CA LEU A 83 4.18 23.52 -0.03
C LEU A 83 3.78 23.81 1.42
N ILE A 84 2.48 23.79 1.70
CA ILE A 84 1.94 23.92 3.04
C ILE A 84 1.57 22.54 3.57
N ASP A 85 2.21 22.16 4.66
CA ASP A 85 1.83 20.99 5.45
C ASP A 85 1.14 21.45 6.73
N ASN A 86 -0.15 21.14 6.86
CA ASN A 86 -0.99 21.59 7.97
C ASN A 86 -0.45 21.14 9.33
N SER A 87 0.13 19.93 9.39
CA SER A 87 0.67 19.35 10.61
C SER A 87 2.00 19.98 11.01
N LYS A 88 2.87 20.29 10.04
CA LYS A 88 4.11 21.06 10.31
C LYS A 88 3.81 22.51 10.70
N VAL A 89 2.85 23.17 10.05
CA VAL A 89 2.40 24.53 10.42
C VAL A 89 1.97 24.58 11.89
N PHE A 90 1.18 23.60 12.33
CA PHE A 90 0.79 23.51 13.73
C PHE A 90 1.99 23.22 14.65
N ALA A 91 2.87 22.27 14.28
CA ALA A 91 4.03 21.93 15.10
C ALA A 91 5.00 23.11 15.32
N GLU A 92 5.16 23.98 14.32
CA GLU A 92 6.08 25.12 14.37
C GLU A 92 5.46 26.36 15.02
N GLY A 93 4.21 26.69 14.69
CA GLY A 93 3.58 27.96 15.04
C GLY A 93 2.29 27.86 15.86
N GLY A 94 1.87 26.63 16.19
CA GLY A 94 0.64 26.35 16.91
C GLY A 94 -0.62 26.82 16.18
N LEU A 95 -1.71 26.96 16.93
CA LEU A 95 -3.02 27.30 16.39
C LEU A 95 -3.04 28.66 15.67
N PHE A 96 -2.25 29.64 16.11
CA PHE A 96 -2.19 30.94 15.44
C PHE A 96 -1.68 30.80 14.00
N ALA A 97 -0.63 30.01 13.78
CA ALA A 97 -0.11 29.77 12.43
C ALA A 97 -1.09 28.99 11.56
N VAL A 98 -1.84 28.05 12.14
CA VAL A 98 -2.93 27.36 11.42
C VAL A 98 -3.99 28.36 10.97
N TRP A 99 -4.41 29.30 11.82
CA TRP A 99 -5.38 30.32 11.40
C TRP A 99 -4.87 31.22 10.27
N GLU A 100 -3.61 31.64 10.31
CA GLU A 100 -2.99 32.42 9.23
C GLU A 100 -2.88 31.61 7.93
N MET A 101 -2.51 30.33 8.04
CA MET A 101 -2.46 29.39 6.93
C MET A 101 -3.83 29.25 6.25
N LEU A 102 -4.92 29.18 7.02
CA LEU A 102 -6.28 29.07 6.49
C LEU A 102 -6.72 30.29 5.68
N LEU A 103 -5.98 31.41 5.67
CA LEU A 103 -6.25 32.58 4.83
C LEU A 103 -5.58 32.53 3.45
N GLN A 104 -4.71 31.55 3.19
CA GLN A 104 -3.88 31.50 1.99
C GLN A 104 -4.54 30.73 0.85
N ASP A 105 -4.72 31.35 -0.32
CA ASP A 105 -5.43 30.75 -1.46
C ASP A 105 -4.54 29.75 -2.23
N GLN A 106 -4.17 28.66 -1.56
CA GLN A 106 -3.36 27.56 -2.10
C GLN A 106 -3.80 26.21 -1.55
N THR A 107 -3.55 25.14 -2.31
CA THR A 107 -3.76 23.76 -1.85
C THR A 107 -2.75 23.41 -0.76
N HIS A 108 -3.16 22.68 0.26
CA HIS A 108 -2.27 22.20 1.32
C HIS A 108 -2.12 20.67 1.24
N VAL A 109 -1.26 20.12 2.08
CA VAL A 109 -1.27 18.70 2.45
C VAL A 109 -1.53 18.55 3.95
N TRP A 110 -2.19 17.47 4.35
CA TRP A 110 -2.54 17.28 5.76
C TRP A 110 -1.37 16.77 6.61
N GLY A 111 -0.34 16.17 6.00
CA GLY A 111 0.86 15.67 6.65
C GLY A 111 1.91 15.21 5.63
N GLU A 112 3.10 14.82 6.11
CA GLU A 112 4.21 14.35 5.27
C GLU A 112 4.13 12.84 5.03
N PRO A 113 3.90 12.38 3.79
CA PRO A 113 3.96 10.96 3.46
C PRO A 113 5.33 10.37 3.80
N TYR A 114 5.38 9.08 4.14
CA TYR A 114 6.64 8.40 4.45
C TYR A 114 7.67 8.52 3.33
N PHE A 115 7.23 8.45 2.07
CA PHE A 115 8.09 8.61 0.89
C PHE A 115 8.29 10.07 0.44
N GLY A 116 7.95 11.04 1.30
CA GLY A 116 7.97 12.47 0.98
C GLY A 116 6.76 12.89 0.15
N TYR A 117 6.66 14.18 -0.17
CA TYR A 117 5.55 14.76 -0.95
C TYR A 117 5.65 14.38 -2.43
N TYR A 118 5.53 13.10 -2.75
CA TYR A 118 5.73 12.56 -4.09
C TYR A 118 4.64 13.00 -5.07
N VAL A 119 4.96 12.95 -6.36
CA VAL A 119 4.02 13.19 -7.46
C VAL A 119 3.53 11.86 -8.04
N ASN A 120 2.41 11.90 -8.75
CA ASN A 120 1.77 10.76 -9.41
C ASN A 120 2.54 10.26 -10.65
N THR A 121 3.68 10.86 -11.00
CA THR A 121 4.61 10.36 -12.01
C THR A 121 5.83 9.66 -11.40
N ASP A 122 5.91 9.55 -10.06
CA ASP A 122 7.02 8.92 -9.36
C ASP A 122 6.91 7.38 -9.38
N GLU A 123 7.50 6.76 -10.41
CA GLU A 123 7.55 5.30 -10.59
C GLU A 123 8.13 4.57 -9.36
N TRP A 124 9.07 5.19 -8.66
CA TRP A 124 9.70 4.58 -7.48
C TRP A 124 8.69 4.38 -6.36
N VAL A 125 7.79 5.35 -6.16
CA VAL A 125 6.70 5.24 -5.18
C VAL A 125 5.69 4.18 -5.59
N TYR A 126 5.35 4.07 -6.88
CA TYR A 126 4.48 2.99 -7.35
C TYR A 126 5.06 1.60 -7.12
N ARG A 127 6.38 1.42 -7.24
CA ARG A 127 7.06 0.17 -6.89
C ARG A 127 7.01 -0.13 -5.39
N LYS A 128 7.25 0.88 -4.53
CA LYS A 128 7.17 0.69 -3.07
C LYS A 128 5.74 0.40 -2.61
N HIS A 129 4.74 1.08 -3.15
CA HIS A 129 3.34 0.78 -2.87
C HIS A 129 2.93 -0.62 -3.32
N ALA A 130 3.35 -1.08 -4.51
CA ALA A 130 3.11 -2.45 -4.94
C ALA A 130 3.68 -3.48 -3.95
N ALA A 131 4.92 -3.30 -3.50
CA ALA A 131 5.57 -4.16 -2.52
C ALA A 131 4.78 -4.22 -1.19
N MET A 132 4.41 -3.05 -0.65
CA MET A 132 3.63 -2.95 0.59
C MET A 132 2.27 -3.66 0.47
N PHE A 133 1.56 -3.45 -0.64
CA PHE A 133 0.23 -4.05 -0.83
C PHE A 133 0.30 -5.56 -1.06
N SER A 134 1.28 -6.02 -1.84
CA SER A 134 1.54 -7.44 -2.05
C SER A 134 1.94 -8.15 -0.76
N ALA A 135 2.70 -7.50 0.13
CA ALA A 135 3.07 -8.07 1.42
C ALA A 135 1.84 -8.30 2.33
N LEU A 136 0.81 -7.47 2.20
CA LEU A 136 -0.44 -7.59 2.97
C LEU A 136 -1.53 -8.41 2.27
N ASN A 137 -1.24 -9.00 1.10
CA ASN A 137 -2.23 -9.74 0.30
C ASN A 137 -3.48 -8.90 -0.01
N ILE A 138 -3.28 -7.63 -0.37
CA ILE A 138 -4.32 -6.78 -0.99
C ILE A 138 -4.60 -7.31 -2.39
N ASP A 139 -5.85 -7.63 -2.69
CA ASP A 139 -6.22 -8.25 -3.97
C ASP A 139 -6.29 -7.22 -5.09
N PHE A 140 -6.78 -6.01 -4.78
CA PHE A 140 -6.84 -4.93 -5.75
C PHE A 140 -6.75 -3.54 -5.11
N ILE A 141 -6.26 -2.58 -5.89
CA ILE A 141 -6.54 -1.17 -5.66
C ILE A 141 -7.72 -0.74 -6.53
N PHE A 142 -8.50 0.22 -6.06
CA PHE A 142 -9.45 0.93 -6.91
C PHE A 142 -9.05 2.40 -7.00
N VAL A 143 -8.80 2.87 -8.21
CA VAL A 143 -8.18 4.19 -8.46
C VAL A 143 -9.25 5.27 -8.59
N ASP A 144 -9.11 6.36 -7.84
CA ASP A 144 -10.03 7.50 -7.93
C ASP A 144 -9.93 8.23 -9.27
N LEU A 145 -11.05 8.29 -9.97
CA LEU A 145 -11.31 9.07 -11.19
C LEU A 145 -12.72 9.69 -11.14
N SER A 146 -13.24 9.93 -9.94
CA SER A 146 -14.64 10.35 -9.71
C SER A 146 -14.95 11.80 -10.13
N ASN A 147 -13.93 12.58 -10.49
CA ASN A 147 -14.02 14.00 -10.81
C ASN A 147 -13.90 14.34 -12.31
N SER A 148 -14.06 13.37 -13.21
CA SER A 148 -13.86 13.54 -14.67
C SER A 148 -12.49 14.14 -15.02
N PHE A 149 -11.46 13.72 -14.28
CA PHE A 149 -10.10 14.21 -14.42
C PHE A 149 -9.13 13.04 -14.29
N LEU A 150 -8.18 12.93 -15.21
CA LEU A 150 -7.28 11.77 -15.32
C LEU A 150 -5.96 11.95 -14.57
N HIS A 151 -5.74 13.12 -13.96
CA HIS A 151 -4.52 13.43 -13.23
C HIS A 151 -3.25 13.26 -14.09
N GLY A 152 -3.28 13.87 -15.29
CA GLY A 152 -2.19 13.81 -16.26
C GLY A 152 -1.88 12.38 -16.73
N GLU A 153 -0.60 12.01 -16.71
CA GLU A 153 -0.13 10.67 -17.12
C GLU A 153 -0.03 9.68 -15.96
N GLY A 154 -0.31 10.10 -14.72
CA GLY A 154 -0.07 9.27 -13.53
C GLY A 154 -0.77 7.91 -13.56
N LEU A 155 -2.03 7.87 -14.03
CA LEU A 155 -2.75 6.61 -14.23
C LEU A 155 -2.02 5.65 -15.19
N PHE A 156 -1.51 6.16 -16.31
CA PHE A 156 -0.85 5.33 -17.30
C PHE A 156 0.53 4.86 -16.81
N ILE A 157 1.26 5.72 -16.10
CA ILE A 157 2.54 5.37 -15.47
C ILE A 157 2.34 4.30 -14.40
N LEU A 158 1.26 4.35 -13.62
CA LEU A 158 0.89 3.29 -12.68
C LEU A 158 0.75 1.93 -13.39
N PHE A 159 -0.05 1.87 -14.47
CA PHE A 159 -0.23 0.64 -15.26
C PHE A 159 1.08 0.16 -15.88
N GLU A 160 1.86 1.06 -16.48
CA GLU A 160 3.16 0.72 -17.08
C GLU A 160 4.15 0.21 -16.02
N THR A 161 4.24 0.87 -14.87
CA THR A 161 5.14 0.49 -13.78
C THR A 161 4.75 -0.87 -13.21
N TRP A 162 3.47 -1.11 -12.95
CA TRP A 162 3.01 -2.38 -12.39
C TRP A 162 3.07 -3.53 -13.40
N HIS A 163 2.91 -3.24 -14.70
CA HIS A 163 3.22 -4.20 -15.75
C HIS A 163 4.70 -4.59 -15.74
N LYS A 164 5.62 -3.61 -15.69
CA LYS A 164 7.08 -3.86 -15.61
C LYS A 164 7.45 -4.69 -14.37
N ILE A 165 6.87 -4.41 -13.21
CA ILE A 165 7.08 -5.21 -11.99
C ILE A 165 6.76 -6.69 -12.25
N ARG A 166 5.65 -6.98 -12.95
CA ARG A 166 5.26 -8.35 -13.26
C ARG A 166 6.13 -9.00 -14.34
N GLU A 167 6.58 -8.25 -15.34
CA GLU A 167 7.57 -8.72 -16.33
C GLU A 167 8.91 -9.08 -15.66
N GLU A 168 9.29 -8.33 -14.62
CA GLU A 168 10.48 -8.57 -13.80
C GLU A 168 10.31 -9.74 -12.80
N GLY A 169 9.14 -10.38 -12.77
CA GLY A 169 8.84 -11.52 -11.89
C GLY A 169 8.32 -11.14 -10.50
N GLY A 170 8.09 -9.85 -10.25
CA GLY A 170 7.44 -9.35 -9.04
C GLY A 170 5.92 -9.52 -9.07
N THR A 171 5.26 -9.11 -7.98
CA THR A 171 3.80 -9.14 -7.86
C THR A 171 3.25 -7.77 -7.56
N THR A 172 2.03 -7.51 -8.00
CA THR A 172 1.26 -6.32 -7.66
C THR A 172 -0.18 -6.74 -7.37
N PRO A 173 -0.95 -5.97 -6.57
CA PRO A 173 -2.40 -6.06 -6.60
C PRO A 173 -2.93 -5.87 -8.04
N GLN A 174 -4.17 -6.29 -8.25
CA GLN A 174 -4.90 -5.92 -9.46
C GLN A 174 -5.50 -4.51 -9.33
N ILE A 175 -6.12 -4.00 -10.39
CA ILE A 175 -6.60 -2.63 -10.50
C ILE A 175 -8.06 -2.66 -10.97
N ALA A 176 -8.90 -1.89 -10.27
CA ALA A 176 -10.21 -1.46 -10.72
C ALA A 176 -10.24 0.07 -10.85
N LEU A 177 -11.12 0.61 -11.69
CA LEU A 177 -11.31 2.06 -11.79
C LEU A 177 -12.59 2.47 -11.07
N PHE A 178 -12.54 3.59 -10.35
CA PHE A 178 -13.66 4.20 -9.65
C PHE A 178 -14.00 5.57 -10.23
N CYS A 179 -15.25 5.75 -10.67
CA CYS A 179 -15.74 6.98 -11.33
C CYS A 179 -16.91 7.64 -10.59
N GLY A 180 -17.24 7.19 -9.38
CA GLY A 180 -18.38 7.67 -8.62
C GLY A 180 -19.73 7.42 -9.30
N TRP A 181 -20.73 8.20 -8.91
CA TRP A 181 -22.13 7.97 -9.31
C TRP A 181 -22.56 8.67 -10.61
N ARG A 182 -21.78 9.63 -11.11
CA ARG A 182 -22.18 10.45 -12.26
C ARG A 182 -22.03 9.66 -13.58
N PRO A 183 -23.10 9.48 -14.38
CA PRO A 183 -23.01 8.79 -15.67
C PRO A 183 -21.98 9.39 -16.63
N SER A 184 -21.94 10.73 -16.70
CA SER A 184 -21.02 11.45 -17.57
C SER A 184 -19.55 11.25 -17.20
N THR A 185 -19.23 11.17 -15.90
CA THR A 185 -17.87 10.86 -15.43
C THR A 185 -17.45 9.47 -15.88
N ALA A 186 -18.30 8.46 -15.64
CA ALA A 186 -18.01 7.09 -16.04
C ALA A 186 -17.77 6.98 -17.55
N ARG A 187 -18.62 7.65 -18.35
CA ARG A 187 -18.47 7.67 -19.81
C ARG A 187 -17.18 8.34 -20.26
N PHE A 188 -16.89 9.54 -19.73
CA PHE A 188 -15.68 10.29 -20.04
C PHE A 188 -14.42 9.47 -19.75
N THR A 189 -14.35 8.90 -18.55
CA THR A 189 -13.17 8.14 -18.11
C THR A 189 -12.95 6.91 -18.98
N LEU A 190 -13.98 6.11 -19.23
CA LEU A 190 -13.84 4.90 -20.05
C LEU A 190 -13.43 5.24 -21.49
N ASP A 191 -14.03 6.25 -22.11
CA ASP A 191 -13.62 6.69 -23.46
C ASP A 191 -12.15 7.12 -23.51
N ALA A 192 -11.64 7.76 -22.45
CA ALA A 192 -10.27 8.24 -22.42
C ALA A 192 -9.22 7.13 -22.19
N VAL A 193 -9.58 6.06 -21.47
CA VAL A 193 -8.65 4.98 -21.12
C VAL A 193 -8.82 3.71 -21.96
N TRP A 194 -9.89 3.60 -22.75
CA TRP A 194 -10.28 2.36 -23.45
C TRP A 194 -9.14 1.77 -24.27
N GLU A 195 -8.56 2.56 -25.17
CA GLU A 195 -7.51 2.09 -26.09
C GLU A 195 -6.19 1.77 -25.35
N ARG A 196 -5.71 2.70 -24.51
CA ARG A 196 -4.40 2.58 -23.83
C ARG A 196 -4.40 1.54 -22.71
N ILE A 197 -5.53 1.33 -22.04
CA ILE A 197 -5.65 0.43 -20.89
C ILE A 197 -6.39 -0.84 -21.27
N TYR A 198 -7.69 -0.75 -21.57
CA TYR A 198 -8.55 -1.94 -21.65
C TYR A 198 -8.42 -2.75 -22.95
N GLN A 199 -8.03 -2.11 -24.06
CA GLN A 199 -7.70 -2.80 -25.31
C GLN A 199 -6.23 -3.23 -25.38
N ASN A 200 -5.39 -2.82 -24.41
CA ASN A 200 -4.02 -3.26 -24.34
C ASN A 200 -3.94 -4.64 -23.67
N GLU A 201 -3.71 -5.68 -24.48
CA GLU A 201 -3.61 -7.07 -24.00
C GLU A 201 -2.50 -7.27 -22.97
N ALA A 202 -1.46 -6.43 -22.97
CA ALA A 202 -0.35 -6.50 -22.00
C ALA A 202 -0.80 -6.20 -20.56
N TYR A 203 -1.92 -5.48 -20.38
CA TYR A 203 -2.44 -5.11 -19.06
C TYR A 203 -3.57 -6.01 -18.57
N ARG A 204 -3.90 -7.08 -19.31
CA ARG A 204 -5.07 -7.91 -18.99
C ARG A 204 -5.01 -8.52 -17.59
N ASP A 205 -3.83 -8.94 -17.16
CA ASP A 205 -3.59 -9.54 -15.85
C ASP A 205 -3.66 -8.51 -14.71
N LEU A 206 -3.47 -7.22 -15.00
CA LEU A 206 -3.61 -6.13 -14.03
C LEU A 206 -5.07 -5.86 -13.67
N PHE A 207 -6.07 -6.29 -14.45
CA PHE A 207 -7.48 -5.99 -14.13
C PHE A 207 -8.01 -6.89 -13.03
N PHE A 208 -8.62 -6.30 -12.00
CA PHE A 208 -9.34 -7.09 -11.00
C PHE A 208 -10.61 -7.65 -11.61
N GLU A 209 -10.77 -8.97 -11.65
CA GLU A 209 -11.95 -9.62 -12.20
C GLU A 209 -12.97 -9.94 -11.09
N TRP A 210 -14.22 -9.55 -11.32
CA TRP A 210 -15.37 -9.89 -10.49
C TRP A 210 -16.45 -10.56 -11.34
N GLU A 211 -16.97 -11.69 -10.90
CA GLU A 211 -17.95 -12.50 -11.66
C GLU A 211 -17.51 -12.83 -13.10
N GLY A 212 -16.20 -13.01 -13.31
CA GLY A 212 -15.60 -13.41 -14.59
C GLY A 212 -15.36 -12.28 -15.59
N LYS A 213 -15.47 -11.02 -15.18
CA LYS A 213 -15.15 -9.84 -16.00
C LYS A 213 -14.42 -8.79 -15.17
N PRO A 214 -13.64 -7.89 -15.79
CA PRO A 214 -13.05 -6.75 -15.09
C PRO A 214 -14.10 -5.97 -14.29
N LEU A 215 -13.76 -5.59 -13.07
CA LEU A 215 -14.61 -4.77 -12.21
C LEU A 215 -14.50 -3.29 -12.61
N PHE A 216 -15.64 -2.62 -12.70
CA PHE A 216 -15.73 -1.17 -12.83
C PHE A 216 -16.68 -0.61 -11.77
N LEU A 217 -16.21 0.40 -11.03
CA LEU A 217 -16.98 1.05 -9.97
C LEU A 217 -17.52 2.39 -10.49
N GLY A 218 -18.75 2.39 -10.99
CA GLY A 218 -19.35 3.59 -11.57
C GLY A 218 -20.75 3.39 -12.13
N SER A 219 -21.36 4.49 -12.60
CA SER A 219 -22.72 4.44 -13.17
C SER A 219 -22.75 3.78 -14.55
N PRO A 220 -23.67 2.82 -14.80
CA PRO A 220 -23.83 2.18 -16.10
C PRO A 220 -24.69 2.98 -17.09
N ALA A 221 -25.38 4.04 -16.65
CA ALA A 221 -26.53 4.61 -17.36
C ALA A 221 -26.22 5.18 -18.76
N GLU A 222 -25.00 5.65 -19.00
CA GLU A 222 -24.57 6.26 -20.28
C GLU A 222 -23.51 5.41 -21.02
N LEU A 223 -23.20 4.22 -20.54
CA LEU A 223 -22.17 3.36 -21.13
C LEU A 223 -22.64 2.70 -22.44
N THR A 224 -21.71 2.43 -23.34
CA THR A 224 -22.01 1.65 -24.57
C THR A 224 -22.30 0.19 -24.23
N GLN A 225 -22.94 -0.53 -25.14
CA GLN A 225 -23.08 -1.98 -25.01
C GLN A 225 -21.72 -2.70 -24.93
N GLU A 226 -20.69 -2.19 -25.63
CA GLU A 226 -19.33 -2.72 -25.54
C GLU A 226 -18.79 -2.67 -24.10
N TYR A 227 -18.96 -1.55 -23.40
CA TYR A 227 -18.53 -1.41 -22.00
C TYR A 227 -19.38 -2.30 -21.07
N LEU A 228 -20.70 -2.33 -21.26
CA LEU A 228 -21.61 -3.17 -20.47
C LEU A 228 -21.31 -4.68 -20.64
N ASP A 229 -20.86 -5.10 -21.84
CA ASP A 229 -20.49 -6.47 -22.11
C ASP A 229 -19.09 -6.80 -21.57
N PHE A 230 -18.19 -5.82 -21.51
CA PHE A 230 -16.82 -6.02 -21.03
C PHE A 230 -16.70 -6.06 -19.50
N PHE A 231 -17.46 -5.22 -18.77
CA PHE A 231 -17.31 -5.09 -17.31
C PHE A 231 -18.36 -5.84 -16.51
N THR A 232 -17.96 -6.25 -15.30
CA THR A 232 -18.89 -6.37 -14.17
C THR A 232 -18.94 -5.01 -13.48
N ILE A 233 -20.12 -4.41 -13.42
CA ILE A 233 -20.31 -3.07 -12.87
C ILE A 233 -20.90 -3.16 -11.47
N ARG A 234 -20.37 -2.34 -10.56
CA ARG A 234 -21.01 -2.00 -9.29
C ARG A 234 -21.11 -0.48 -9.24
N GLU A 235 -22.32 0.05 -9.07
CA GLU A 235 -22.43 1.49 -8.82
C GLU A 235 -21.82 1.77 -7.44
N SER A 236 -21.15 2.91 -7.31
CA SER A 236 -20.40 3.21 -6.10
C SER A 236 -20.54 4.67 -5.71
N TRP A 237 -20.91 4.91 -4.45
CA TRP A 237 -20.96 6.25 -3.87
C TRP A 237 -20.73 6.23 -2.35
N VAL A 238 -20.91 7.37 -1.69
CA VAL A 238 -20.91 7.49 -0.24
C VAL A 238 -22.32 7.30 0.30
N GLY A 239 -22.46 6.45 1.32
CA GLY A 239 -23.69 6.30 2.08
C GLY A 239 -24.86 5.69 1.29
N THR A 240 -26.05 5.75 1.89
CA THR A 240 -27.31 5.19 1.32
C THR A 240 -28.23 6.25 0.71
N GLY A 241 -27.66 7.42 0.40
CA GLY A 241 -28.41 8.54 -0.16
C GLY A 241 -29.00 8.23 -1.54
N SER A 242 -30.01 8.99 -1.93
CA SER A 242 -30.58 8.98 -3.29
C SER A 242 -30.65 10.42 -3.82
N SER A 243 -30.20 10.60 -5.07
CA SER A 243 -30.33 11.83 -5.85
C SER A 243 -31.21 11.57 -7.08
N SER A 244 -31.41 12.58 -7.94
CA SER A 244 -32.09 12.38 -9.23
C SER A 244 -31.35 11.45 -10.19
N GLU A 245 -30.07 11.19 -9.93
CA GLU A 245 -29.15 10.50 -10.84
C GLU A 245 -28.50 9.26 -10.20
N TYR A 246 -28.72 9.04 -8.90
CA TYR A 246 -28.23 7.89 -8.14
C TYR A 246 -29.29 7.40 -7.15
N VAL A 247 -29.55 6.10 -7.10
CA VAL A 247 -30.48 5.51 -6.13
C VAL A 247 -29.82 4.32 -5.47
N TYR A 248 -29.61 4.40 -4.16
CA TYR A 248 -29.14 3.25 -3.40
C TYR A 248 -30.27 2.23 -3.21
N THR A 249 -30.08 1.05 -3.80
CA THR A 249 -30.94 -0.15 -3.68
C THR A 249 -30.32 -1.19 -2.75
N GLY A 250 -29.01 -1.12 -2.50
CA GLY A 250 -28.25 -2.10 -1.73
C GLY A 250 -27.94 -3.39 -2.48
N VAL A 251 -28.25 -3.47 -3.78
CA VAL A 251 -27.95 -4.63 -4.62
C VAL A 251 -27.02 -4.22 -5.76
N ASN A 252 -25.92 -4.95 -5.94
CA ASN A 252 -24.84 -4.66 -6.90
C ASN A 252 -24.29 -3.23 -6.76
N GLN A 253 -24.20 -2.75 -5.52
CA GLN A 253 -23.70 -1.41 -5.20
C GLN A 253 -22.68 -1.51 -4.08
N TRP A 254 -21.52 -0.90 -4.30
CA TRP A 254 -20.39 -0.92 -3.37
C TRP A 254 -20.10 0.49 -2.93
N ASN A 255 -20.45 0.84 -1.70
CA ASN A 255 -20.15 2.17 -1.19
C ASN A 255 -18.64 2.31 -1.00
N TRP A 256 -18.01 3.37 -1.52
CA TRP A 256 -16.59 3.59 -1.25
C TRP A 256 -16.37 4.07 0.19
N PHE A 257 -17.37 4.68 0.83
CA PHE A 257 -17.34 5.06 2.25
C PHE A 257 -18.72 4.98 2.89
N ASP A 258 -18.75 4.52 4.16
CA ASP A 258 -19.90 4.53 5.04
C ASP A 258 -19.47 4.87 6.49
N PRO A 259 -20.27 5.65 7.24
CA PRO A 259 -20.09 5.81 8.67
C PRO A 259 -20.42 4.49 9.41
N TYR A 260 -19.98 4.38 10.66
CA TYR A 260 -20.35 3.25 11.52
C TYR A 260 -21.82 3.35 11.99
N PRO A 261 -22.59 2.25 12.03
CA PRO A 261 -22.30 0.96 11.40
C PRO A 261 -22.48 1.03 9.88
N GLN A 262 -21.59 0.39 9.14
CA GLN A 262 -21.56 0.50 7.69
C GLN A 262 -22.71 -0.22 7.00
N THR A 263 -23.05 0.23 5.80
CA THR A 263 -24.09 -0.43 5.01
C THR A 263 -23.52 -1.66 4.32
N VAL A 264 -24.26 -2.77 4.35
CA VAL A 264 -23.87 -4.00 3.63
C VAL A 264 -24.39 -3.96 2.20
N GLY A 265 -23.47 -3.98 1.23
CA GLY A 265 -23.78 -4.17 -0.18
C GLY A 265 -24.04 -5.65 -0.48
N LYS A 266 -25.15 -5.94 -1.17
CA LYS A 266 -25.53 -7.31 -1.54
C LYS A 266 -25.33 -7.58 -3.01
N ASN A 267 -25.07 -8.83 -3.37
CA ASN A 267 -25.15 -9.23 -4.77
C ASN A 267 -26.60 -9.53 -5.19
N ALA A 268 -26.83 -9.81 -6.46
CA ALA A 268 -28.15 -10.15 -7.01
C ALA A 268 -28.82 -11.38 -6.37
N ARG A 269 -28.07 -12.25 -5.67
CA ARG A 269 -28.60 -13.41 -4.91
C ARG A 269 -29.00 -13.05 -3.48
N GLY A 270 -28.70 -11.83 -3.02
CA GLY A 270 -28.99 -11.33 -1.68
C GLY A 270 -27.94 -11.67 -0.63
N GLU A 271 -26.78 -12.19 -1.04
CA GLU A 271 -25.63 -12.52 -0.19
C GLU A 271 -24.86 -11.24 0.15
N ASN A 272 -24.18 -11.21 1.31
CA ASN A 272 -23.33 -10.09 1.71
C ASN A 272 -22.10 -10.05 0.80
N GLU A 273 -22.11 -9.14 -0.16
CA GLU A 273 -21.04 -9.04 -1.16
C GLU A 273 -19.94 -8.10 -0.68
N HIS A 274 -20.30 -6.94 -0.12
CA HIS A 274 -19.37 -5.85 0.09
C HIS A 274 -19.66 -5.07 1.39
N ILE A 275 -18.59 -4.58 2.02
CA ILE A 275 -18.63 -3.52 3.03
C ILE A 275 -17.40 -2.63 2.89
N SER A 276 -17.53 -1.34 3.22
CA SER A 276 -16.38 -0.43 3.33
C SER A 276 -15.92 -0.27 4.78
N VAL A 277 -14.62 -0.07 4.97
CA VAL A 277 -14.01 0.30 6.25
C VAL A 277 -13.17 1.56 6.04
N SER A 278 -13.06 2.41 7.06
CA SER A 278 -12.33 3.67 6.95
C SER A 278 -11.68 4.05 8.27
N ALA A 279 -10.54 4.72 8.22
CA ALA A 279 -9.82 5.15 9.43
C ALA A 279 -10.40 6.42 10.06
N ALA A 280 -11.13 7.23 9.28
CA ALA A 280 -11.94 8.36 9.74
C ALA A 280 -13.15 8.56 8.80
N GLY A 281 -13.94 9.59 9.02
CA GLY A 281 -14.92 10.11 8.04
C GLY A 281 -14.42 11.35 7.32
N HIS A 282 -15.36 12.13 6.77
CA HIS A 282 -15.05 13.42 6.17
C HIS A 282 -14.62 14.45 7.23
N ALA A 283 -13.72 15.36 6.89
CA ALA A 283 -13.25 16.42 7.79
C ALA A 283 -14.37 17.39 8.22
N ASN A 284 -15.44 17.51 7.44
CA ASN A 284 -16.62 18.29 7.80
C ASN A 284 -17.65 17.51 8.66
N SER A 285 -17.28 16.35 9.19
CA SER A 285 -18.11 15.51 10.08
C SER A 285 -17.53 15.42 11.50
N ASP A 286 -18.25 14.76 12.40
CA ASP A 286 -17.79 14.43 13.75
C ASP A 286 -17.11 13.05 13.85
N THR A 287 -17.00 12.31 12.74
CA THR A 287 -16.33 11.00 12.69
C THR A 287 -14.86 11.15 12.35
N SER A 288 -14.00 11.38 13.34
CA SER A 288 -12.53 11.46 13.18
C SER A 288 -11.84 10.13 13.50
N ARG A 289 -10.50 10.04 13.39
CA ARG A 289 -9.75 8.82 13.73
C ARG A 289 -9.97 8.33 15.17
N SER A 290 -10.13 9.28 16.09
CA SER A 290 -10.35 9.03 17.51
C SER A 290 -11.83 8.85 17.87
N TYR A 291 -12.76 8.84 16.91
CA TYR A 291 -14.19 8.71 17.17
C TYR A 291 -14.58 7.32 17.67
N VAL A 292 -15.42 7.26 18.71
CA VAL A 292 -16.06 6.01 19.19
C VAL A 292 -17.55 6.28 19.50
N GLY A 293 -18.43 5.49 18.86
CA GLY A 293 -19.89 5.67 18.68
C GLY A 293 -20.85 5.94 19.85
N ALA A 294 -20.44 6.62 20.91
CA ALA A 294 -21.35 7.22 21.90
C ALA A 294 -20.80 8.52 22.56
N GLY A 295 -19.54 8.89 22.31
CA GLY A 295 -18.87 10.03 22.96
C GLY A 295 -18.70 11.29 22.10
N GLY A 296 -19.06 11.24 20.81
CA GLY A 296 -18.69 12.28 19.83
C GLY A 296 -17.18 12.27 19.54
N ALA A 297 -16.74 13.11 18.59
CA ALA A 297 -15.32 13.29 18.31
C ALA A 297 -14.59 13.70 19.62
N LEU A 298 -13.59 12.93 20.05
CA LEU A 298 -12.71 13.35 21.16
C LEU A 298 -12.08 14.73 20.89
N SER A 299 -11.96 15.11 19.61
CA SER A 299 -11.43 16.38 19.10
C SER A 299 -12.33 17.58 19.38
N ALA A 300 -13.65 17.45 19.48
CA ALA A 300 -14.55 18.58 19.76
C ALA A 300 -14.29 19.25 21.13
N GLN A 301 -13.49 18.60 21.99
CA GLN A 301 -13.11 19.11 23.30
C GLN A 301 -11.85 20.00 23.25
N ASN A 302 -11.08 19.94 22.16
CA ASN A 302 -9.86 20.75 21.97
C ASN A 302 -10.08 21.80 20.88
N ALA A 303 -9.81 23.06 21.19
CA ALA A 303 -9.99 24.19 20.26
C ALA A 303 -8.88 24.28 19.18
N ASP A 304 -8.16 23.18 18.91
CA ASP A 304 -6.98 23.13 18.05
C ASP A 304 -7.12 22.15 16.87
N PHE A 305 -8.35 21.90 16.41
CA PHE A 305 -8.64 20.98 15.30
C PHE A 305 -8.18 19.53 15.51
N GLY A 306 -7.90 19.12 16.76
CA GLY A 306 -7.46 17.77 17.08
C GLY A 306 -5.96 17.52 16.86
N PHE A 307 -5.15 18.53 16.55
CA PHE A 307 -3.70 18.34 16.34
C PHE A 307 -2.98 17.81 17.59
N SER A 308 -3.45 18.13 18.79
CA SER A 308 -2.83 17.68 20.06
C SER A 308 -3.43 16.38 20.62
N LEU A 309 -4.32 15.71 19.92
CA LEU A 309 -4.95 14.51 20.44
C LEU A 309 -3.94 13.36 20.55
N PRO A 310 -3.75 12.77 21.75
CA PRO A 310 -2.83 11.65 21.92
C PRO A 310 -3.36 10.35 21.28
N THR A 311 -4.67 10.27 21.03
CA THR A 311 -5.35 9.07 20.52
C THR A 311 -5.37 8.98 18.99
N THR A 312 -4.88 10.01 18.28
CA THR A 312 -4.90 10.03 16.81
C THR A 312 -4.17 8.84 16.19
N GLY A 313 -3.16 8.29 16.86
CA GLY A 313 -2.43 7.10 16.39
C GLY A 313 -3.04 5.76 16.78
N ASP A 314 -4.07 5.73 17.64
CA ASP A 314 -4.58 4.49 18.25
C ASP A 314 -5.45 3.68 17.28
N GLY A 315 -6.05 4.34 16.28
CA GLY A 315 -6.89 3.69 15.28
C GLY A 315 -8.24 3.18 15.79
N LEU A 316 -8.85 3.90 16.75
CA LEU A 316 -10.10 3.50 17.41
C LEU A 316 -11.29 3.39 16.44
N PHE A 317 -11.49 4.39 15.58
CA PHE A 317 -12.57 4.34 14.58
C PHE A 317 -12.33 3.23 13.56
N PHE A 318 -11.09 3.04 13.13
CA PHE A 318 -10.73 1.98 12.19
C PHE A 318 -11.01 0.60 12.76
N GLN A 319 -10.65 0.37 14.02
CA GLN A 319 -10.97 -0.84 14.76
C GLN A 319 -12.49 -1.09 14.80
N GLN A 320 -13.29 -0.07 15.14
CA GLN A 320 -14.74 -0.18 15.19
C GLN A 320 -15.34 -0.58 13.81
N GLN A 321 -14.87 0.04 12.72
CA GLN A 321 -15.31 -0.27 11.36
C GLN A 321 -14.95 -1.72 10.97
N TRP A 322 -13.73 -2.16 11.27
CA TRP A 322 -13.28 -3.53 10.97
C TRP A 322 -13.99 -4.59 11.80
N GLU A 323 -14.18 -4.37 13.09
CA GLU A 323 -14.85 -5.35 13.96
C GLU A 323 -16.30 -5.59 13.53
N TYR A 324 -16.98 -4.57 13.03
CA TYR A 324 -18.29 -4.76 12.41
C TYR A 324 -18.21 -5.48 11.06
N ALA A 325 -17.25 -5.13 10.20
CA ALA A 325 -17.04 -5.82 8.94
C ALA A 325 -16.76 -7.33 9.11
N LEU A 326 -15.98 -7.71 10.12
CA LEU A 326 -15.73 -9.11 10.48
C LEU A 326 -16.99 -9.83 10.97
N GLN A 327 -17.90 -9.14 11.68
CA GLN A 327 -19.18 -9.72 12.09
C GLN A 327 -20.14 -9.93 10.90
N VAL A 328 -20.09 -9.04 9.91
CA VAL A 328 -20.89 -9.15 8.67
C VAL A 328 -20.40 -10.29 7.77
N ASP A 329 -19.10 -10.56 7.80
CA ASP A 329 -18.39 -11.56 6.99
C ASP A 329 -18.71 -11.49 5.48
N PRO A 330 -18.54 -10.32 4.83
CA PRO A 330 -18.83 -10.15 3.41
C PRO A 330 -17.82 -10.88 2.53
N MET A 331 -18.08 -10.99 1.23
CA MET A 331 -17.08 -11.50 0.26
C MET A 331 -15.92 -10.52 0.08
N VAL A 332 -16.21 -9.22 0.06
CA VAL A 332 -15.26 -8.14 -0.21
C VAL A 332 -15.29 -7.10 0.91
N ILE A 333 -14.11 -6.70 1.40
CA ILE A 333 -13.94 -5.50 2.22
C ILE A 333 -13.13 -4.48 1.42
N THR A 334 -13.61 -3.25 1.29
CA THR A 334 -12.79 -2.15 0.73
C THR A 334 -12.35 -1.20 1.83
N ILE A 335 -11.11 -0.72 1.76
CA ILE A 335 -10.50 0.19 2.73
C ILE A 335 -10.40 1.59 2.11
N THR A 336 -10.91 2.59 2.83
CA THR A 336 -10.85 4.00 2.45
C THR A 336 -10.04 4.79 3.47
N GLY A 337 -8.96 5.49 3.11
CA GLY A 337 -8.21 5.48 1.83
C GLY A 337 -6.72 5.23 2.06
N TRP A 338 -5.91 5.11 1.00
CA TRP A 338 -4.47 4.94 1.14
C TRP A 338 -3.73 6.28 1.29
N ASN A 339 -3.82 7.16 0.28
CA ASN A 339 -2.86 8.24 0.09
C ASN A 339 -3.44 9.56 -0.44
N GLU A 340 -4.67 9.94 -0.13
CA GLU A 340 -5.17 11.27 -0.45
C GLU A 340 -4.50 12.30 0.49
N PHE A 341 -3.34 12.87 0.13
CA PHE A 341 -2.66 13.88 0.96
C PHE A 341 -3.16 15.31 0.75
N SER A 342 -3.66 15.61 -0.45
CA SER A 342 -4.06 16.95 -0.86
C SER A 342 -5.30 17.44 -0.12
N VAL A 343 -5.23 18.65 0.41
CA VAL A 343 -6.31 19.33 1.12
C VAL A 343 -6.78 20.51 0.28
N GLY A 344 -7.93 20.35 -0.36
CA GLY A 344 -8.59 21.39 -1.15
C GLY A 344 -9.67 22.11 -0.35
N ALA A 345 -9.68 23.44 -0.41
CA ALA A 345 -10.81 24.24 0.05
C ALA A 345 -11.85 24.36 -1.07
N GLN A 346 -13.11 24.05 -0.76
CA GLN A 346 -14.26 24.30 -1.62
C GLN A 346 -14.99 25.58 -1.18
N SER A 347 -15.84 26.12 -2.05
CA SER A 347 -16.71 27.24 -1.68
C SER A 347 -17.63 26.86 -0.53
N ASN A 348 -17.77 27.76 0.46
CA ASN A 348 -18.61 27.54 1.65
C ASN A 348 -20.09 27.24 1.29
N LEU A 349 -20.72 26.34 2.07
CA LEU A 349 -22.12 25.92 1.98
C LEU A 349 -23.10 26.71 2.87
N GLY A 350 -22.64 27.65 3.70
CA GLY A 350 -23.44 28.51 4.57
C GLY A 350 -22.86 28.74 5.98
N GLU A 351 -23.51 29.60 6.76
CA GLU A 351 -23.16 29.81 8.18
C GLU A 351 -23.39 28.54 9.02
N GLY A 352 -22.47 28.27 9.96
CA GLY A 352 -22.54 27.13 10.87
C GLY A 352 -21.87 25.85 10.35
N GLN A 353 -21.24 25.90 9.18
CA GLN A 353 -20.48 24.79 8.61
C GLN A 353 -19.32 24.37 9.53
N VAL A 354 -19.09 23.06 9.66
CA VAL A 354 -18.03 22.50 10.50
C VAL A 354 -16.72 22.40 9.72
N MET A 355 -15.61 22.77 10.37
CA MET A 355 -14.24 22.57 9.92
C MET A 355 -13.52 21.64 10.90
N ALA A 356 -12.99 20.54 10.37
CA ALA A 356 -12.28 19.49 11.11
C ALA A 356 -13.00 19.10 12.40
N GLY A 357 -14.31 18.82 12.33
CA GLY A 357 -15.14 18.41 13.47
C GLY A 357 -15.18 19.33 14.71
N THR A 358 -14.45 20.45 14.74
CA THR A 358 -14.19 21.23 15.96
C THR A 358 -14.66 22.68 15.89
N TYR A 359 -14.73 23.27 14.70
CA TYR A 359 -15.03 24.70 14.55
C TYR A 359 -16.23 24.95 13.63
N HIS A 360 -17.20 25.73 14.11
CA HIS A 360 -18.32 26.20 13.30
C HIS A 360 -18.01 27.59 12.72
N VAL A 361 -17.94 27.68 11.41
CA VAL A 361 -17.60 28.89 10.67
C VAL A 361 -18.78 29.86 10.64
N ASN A 362 -18.54 31.14 10.96
CA ASN A 362 -19.50 32.24 10.97
C ASN A 362 -19.22 33.24 9.85
N PHE A 363 -20.22 34.02 9.46
CA PHE A 363 -20.09 34.99 8.34
C PHE A 363 -18.97 36.04 8.54
N SER A 364 -18.61 36.34 9.78
CA SER A 364 -17.54 37.30 10.10
C SER A 364 -16.13 36.71 10.02
N ASP A 365 -16.00 35.40 9.87
CA ASP A 365 -14.69 34.75 9.89
C ASP A 365 -13.93 35.04 8.59
N PRO A 366 -12.66 35.45 8.64
CA PRO A 366 -11.89 35.74 7.42
C PRO A 366 -11.76 34.55 6.46
N GLN A 367 -11.81 33.34 7.00
CA GLN A 367 -11.80 32.07 6.30
C GLN A 367 -13.20 31.58 5.91
N TYR A 368 -14.24 32.43 5.99
CA TYR A 368 -15.63 32.03 5.75
C TYR A 368 -15.78 31.24 4.46
N ASP A 369 -15.24 31.70 3.33
CA ASP A 369 -15.45 31.05 2.03
C ASP A 369 -14.68 29.72 1.81
N ARG A 370 -14.10 29.12 2.87
CA ARG A 370 -13.22 27.95 2.78
C ARG A 370 -13.80 26.72 3.49
N HIS A 371 -14.30 25.78 2.71
CA HIS A 371 -14.84 24.50 3.17
C HIS A 371 -13.87 23.36 2.89
N TYR A 372 -13.31 22.76 3.95
CA TYR A 372 -12.57 21.50 3.86
C TYR A 372 -13.51 20.31 4.11
N ILE A 373 -13.91 19.64 3.03
CA ILE A 373 -14.83 18.50 3.08
C ILE A 373 -14.05 17.22 3.35
N ASP A 374 -13.05 16.95 2.53
CA ASP A 374 -12.44 15.64 2.44
C ASP A 374 -11.48 15.40 3.58
N LEU A 375 -10.44 16.23 3.69
CA LEU A 375 -9.31 16.02 4.59
C LEU A 375 -8.86 17.34 5.21
N PHE A 376 -8.14 17.27 6.34
CA PHE A 376 -7.63 18.46 7.00
C PHE A 376 -6.29 18.25 7.71
N ASN A 377 -6.16 17.28 8.60
CA ASN A 377 -4.95 17.01 9.37
C ASN A 377 -4.83 15.52 9.70
N THR A 378 -3.85 15.16 10.53
CA THR A 378 -3.65 13.79 10.99
C THR A 378 -4.87 13.17 11.68
N GLU A 379 -5.72 13.95 12.34
CA GLU A 379 -6.94 13.44 13.01
C GLU A 379 -8.15 13.35 12.06
N PHE A 380 -8.25 14.29 11.12
CA PHE A 380 -9.34 14.42 10.15
C PHE A 380 -8.86 14.11 8.74
N SER A 381 -8.37 12.88 8.56
CA SER A 381 -8.04 12.27 7.28
C SER A 381 -8.40 10.80 7.32
N ARG A 382 -8.82 10.24 6.17
CA ARG A 382 -9.17 8.82 6.03
C ARG A 382 -7.96 7.94 5.66
N ASP A 383 -6.84 8.56 5.32
CA ASP A 383 -5.72 7.91 4.65
C ASP A 383 -4.83 7.13 5.61
N ILE A 384 -4.31 5.99 5.18
CA ILE A 384 -3.55 5.08 6.07
C ILE A 384 -2.14 4.78 5.57
N GLU A 385 -1.67 5.47 4.53
CA GLU A 385 -0.24 5.45 4.18
C GLU A 385 0.58 5.89 5.40
N PRO A 386 1.71 5.22 5.69
CA PRO A 386 2.63 5.66 6.72
C PRO A 386 3.08 7.11 6.51
N ILE A 387 3.31 7.82 7.62
CA ILE A 387 3.70 9.23 7.60
C ILE A 387 4.91 9.50 8.50
N ASN A 388 5.66 10.54 8.18
CA ASN A 388 6.80 10.95 8.99
C ASN A 388 6.35 11.81 10.20
N GLY A 389 6.85 11.49 11.40
CA GLY A 389 6.77 12.37 12.57
C GLY A 389 5.48 12.32 13.39
N PHE A 390 4.56 11.39 13.10
CA PHE A 390 3.28 11.24 13.82
C PHE A 390 3.04 9.77 14.20
N PHE A 391 2.01 9.13 13.64
CA PHE A 391 1.66 7.74 13.94
C PHE A 391 2.45 6.70 13.14
N ASN A 392 3.50 7.13 12.41
CA ASN A 392 4.39 6.29 11.62
C ASN A 392 3.62 5.25 10.79
N ASP A 393 3.80 3.96 11.08
CA ASP A 393 3.21 2.81 10.39
C ASP A 393 2.07 2.13 11.18
N ASN A 394 1.57 2.74 12.25
CA ASN A 394 0.52 2.16 13.12
C ASN A 394 -0.70 1.70 12.32
N TYR A 395 -1.18 2.52 11.38
CA TYR A 395 -2.35 2.18 10.57
C TYR A 395 -2.08 1.10 9.51
N TYR A 396 -0.84 1.02 9.00
CA TYR A 396 -0.42 -0.02 8.08
C TYR A 396 -0.45 -1.40 8.76
N TYR A 397 0.12 -1.52 9.96
CA TYR A 397 0.09 -2.77 10.70
C TYR A 397 -1.27 -3.09 11.32
N GLN A 398 -2.09 -2.08 11.66
CA GLN A 398 -3.48 -2.30 12.03
C GLN A 398 -4.28 -2.88 10.85
N MET A 399 -4.11 -2.34 9.64
CA MET A 399 -4.69 -2.90 8.41
C MET A 399 -4.23 -4.35 8.20
N ALA A 400 -2.92 -4.61 8.30
CA ALA A 400 -2.35 -5.96 8.18
C ALA A 400 -2.99 -6.96 9.16
N SER A 401 -3.17 -6.54 10.42
CA SER A 401 -3.82 -7.35 11.47
C SER A 401 -5.24 -7.76 11.10
N TYR A 402 -6.05 -6.82 10.61
CA TYR A 402 -7.43 -7.11 10.24
C TYR A 402 -7.57 -7.87 8.92
N ILE A 403 -6.69 -7.65 7.95
CA ILE A 403 -6.66 -8.45 6.73
C ILE A 403 -6.38 -9.91 7.07
N ARG A 404 -5.44 -10.20 7.98
CA ARG A 404 -5.19 -11.57 8.46
C ARG A 404 -6.43 -12.15 9.15
N LYS A 405 -7.10 -11.40 10.02
CA LYS A 405 -8.35 -11.87 10.66
C LYS A 405 -9.48 -12.13 9.67
N PHE A 406 -9.52 -11.40 8.55
CA PHE A 406 -10.56 -11.55 7.54
C PHE A 406 -10.27 -12.68 6.55
N LYS A 407 -9.04 -12.75 6.03
CA LYS A 407 -8.60 -13.72 5.01
C LYS A 407 -7.95 -14.97 5.59
N GLY A 408 -7.69 -15.04 6.90
CA GLY A 408 -6.84 -16.05 7.52
C GLY A 408 -5.36 -15.84 7.21
N THR A 409 -4.49 -16.65 7.82
CA THR A 409 -3.05 -16.66 7.48
C THR A 409 -2.44 -18.05 7.65
N ALA A 410 -1.37 -18.33 6.91
CA ALA A 410 -0.60 -19.56 7.05
C ALA A 410 0.13 -19.62 8.40
N ALA A 411 0.34 -20.83 8.91
CA ALA A 411 1.15 -21.04 10.10
C ALA A 411 2.60 -20.62 9.85
N VAL A 412 3.22 -19.95 10.83
CA VAL A 412 4.64 -19.59 10.78
C VAL A 412 5.47 -20.87 10.58
N PRO A 413 6.26 -20.96 9.49
CA PRO A 413 7.06 -22.15 9.20
C PRO A 413 8.05 -22.44 10.34
N ARG A 414 8.19 -23.72 10.70
CA ARG A 414 9.24 -24.13 11.63
C ARG A 414 10.56 -24.29 10.89
N ALA A 415 11.66 -23.92 11.57
CA ALA A 415 13.00 -24.18 11.06
C ALA A 415 13.24 -25.70 11.02
N GLU A 416 13.61 -26.21 9.85
CA GLU A 416 13.83 -27.63 9.59
C GLU A 416 15.06 -27.82 8.70
N GLY A 417 15.64 -29.02 8.74
CA GLY A 417 16.77 -29.39 7.89
C GLY A 417 18.13 -28.78 8.26
N GLY A 418 18.23 -28.07 9.39
CA GLY A 418 19.48 -27.50 9.90
C GLY A 418 20.61 -28.54 9.99
N ARG A 419 21.82 -28.13 9.59
CA ARG A 419 23.05 -28.94 9.55
C ARG A 419 24.30 -28.08 9.46
N ASP A 420 25.46 -28.70 9.71
CA ASP A 420 26.75 -28.11 9.39
C ASP A 420 26.89 -27.92 7.87
N ILE A 421 27.31 -26.73 7.46
CA ILE A 421 27.52 -26.40 6.05
C ILE A 421 29.02 -26.42 5.73
N ASP A 422 29.42 -27.30 4.83
CA ASP A 422 30.76 -27.33 4.27
C ASP A 422 30.85 -26.33 3.10
N LEU A 423 31.47 -25.18 3.37
CA LEU A 423 31.71 -24.11 2.39
C LEU A 423 32.65 -24.54 1.24
N SER A 424 33.31 -25.70 1.34
CA SER A 424 34.18 -26.24 0.28
C SER A 424 33.47 -27.19 -0.68
N ALA A 425 32.26 -27.63 -0.34
CA ALA A 425 31.44 -28.54 -1.16
C ALA A 425 30.33 -27.77 -1.91
N PRO A 426 29.75 -28.37 -2.99
CA PRO A 426 28.58 -27.80 -3.66
C PRO A 426 27.45 -27.51 -2.68
N TYR A 427 26.79 -26.36 -2.81
CA TYR A 427 25.82 -25.90 -1.82
C TYR A 427 24.42 -26.48 -2.09
N GLU A 428 24.06 -26.77 -3.33
CA GLU A 428 22.70 -27.11 -3.75
C GLU A 428 22.11 -28.30 -2.96
N GLU A 429 22.88 -29.38 -2.81
CA GLU A 429 22.45 -30.57 -2.05
C GLU A 429 22.42 -30.32 -0.54
N GLN A 430 23.29 -29.45 -0.02
CA GLN A 430 23.36 -29.13 1.41
C GLN A 430 22.16 -28.30 1.86
N TRP A 431 21.62 -27.46 0.98
CA TRP A 431 20.56 -26.49 1.29
C TRP A 431 19.17 -26.88 0.77
N ALA A 432 19.03 -28.01 0.07
CA ALA A 432 17.80 -28.43 -0.60
C ALA A 432 16.60 -28.52 0.36
N ASP A 433 16.81 -29.07 1.56
CA ASP A 433 15.79 -29.31 2.59
C ASP A 433 15.96 -28.41 3.83
N VAL A 434 16.86 -27.41 3.78
CA VAL A 434 16.95 -26.35 4.80
C VAL A 434 15.82 -25.36 4.59
N GLY A 435 15.08 -25.06 5.65
CA GLY A 435 14.02 -24.05 5.64
C GLY A 435 13.86 -23.35 7.00
N PRO A 436 13.04 -22.28 7.05
CA PRO A 436 12.27 -21.72 5.95
C PRO A 436 13.11 -20.92 4.93
N LEU A 437 12.50 -20.64 3.78
CA LEU A 437 13.01 -19.69 2.80
C LEU A 437 12.40 -18.32 3.12
N PHE A 438 13.24 -17.35 3.46
CA PHE A 438 12.83 -15.96 3.58
C PHE A 438 13.04 -15.29 2.23
N CYS A 439 12.04 -14.61 1.67
CA CYS A 439 12.19 -13.91 0.39
C CYS A 439 11.99 -12.41 0.56
N ASP A 440 12.59 -11.64 -0.34
CA ASP A 440 12.39 -10.20 -0.45
C ASP A 440 11.70 -9.86 -1.76
N THR A 441 11.29 -8.60 -1.91
CA THR A 441 10.68 -8.10 -3.14
C THR A 441 11.75 -7.93 -4.22
N VAL A 442 11.64 -8.71 -5.30
CA VAL A 442 12.49 -8.58 -6.49
C VAL A 442 12.32 -7.17 -7.10
N GLY A 443 13.43 -6.55 -7.48
CA GLY A 443 13.48 -5.26 -8.15
C GLY A 443 13.31 -4.05 -7.22
N ASP A 444 13.32 -4.25 -5.90
CA ASP A 444 13.08 -3.18 -4.93
C ASP A 444 14.28 -2.22 -4.75
N ILE A 445 15.41 -2.54 -5.41
CA ILE A 445 16.63 -1.72 -5.50
C ILE A 445 16.52 -0.56 -6.49
N ALA A 446 15.34 -0.32 -7.08
CA ALA A 446 15.13 0.76 -8.05
C ALA A 446 15.62 2.11 -7.51
N HIS A 447 16.29 2.86 -8.38
CA HIS A 447 16.75 4.22 -8.03
C HIS A 447 15.61 5.21 -8.19
N ARG A 448 15.65 6.29 -7.41
CA ARG A 448 14.68 7.39 -7.46
C ARG A 448 15.36 8.64 -7.98
N ASP A 449 14.69 9.34 -8.88
CA ASP A 449 15.01 10.72 -9.25
C ASP A 449 13.71 11.42 -9.67
N SER A 450 13.05 12.07 -8.72
CA SER A 450 11.68 12.58 -8.89
C SER A 450 11.50 13.93 -8.18
N PRO A 451 10.76 14.90 -8.76
CA PRO A 451 10.36 16.10 -8.03
C PRO A 451 9.33 15.77 -6.94
N SER A 452 9.21 16.66 -5.95
CA SER A 452 8.05 16.68 -5.05
C SER A 452 6.88 17.43 -5.69
N LEU A 453 5.71 17.33 -5.05
CA LEU A 453 4.62 18.29 -5.21
C LEU A 453 5.15 19.72 -5.16
N GLU A 454 4.59 20.56 -6.04
CA GLU A 454 4.97 21.97 -6.19
C GLU A 454 6.46 22.21 -6.50
N ASN A 455 7.21 21.16 -6.85
CA ASN A 455 8.64 21.19 -7.17
C ASN A 455 9.50 21.83 -6.06
N VAL A 456 9.12 21.63 -4.79
CA VAL A 456 9.83 22.16 -3.62
C VAL A 456 11.13 21.39 -3.36
N TYR A 457 11.08 20.07 -3.48
CA TYR A 457 12.21 19.16 -3.27
C TYR A 457 12.46 18.33 -4.52
N ARG A 458 13.68 17.79 -4.63
CA ARG A 458 14.01 16.72 -5.58
C ARG A 458 14.52 15.51 -4.80
N TYR A 459 13.83 14.39 -4.92
CA TYR A 459 14.18 13.15 -4.26
C TYR A 459 15.12 12.33 -5.15
N VAL A 460 16.36 12.15 -4.69
CA VAL A 460 17.36 11.32 -5.36
C VAL A 460 17.76 10.18 -4.43
N ASN A 461 17.58 8.94 -4.88
CA ASN A 461 18.05 7.74 -4.19
C ASN A 461 18.76 6.82 -5.19
N THR A 462 20.07 6.67 -5.03
CA THR A 462 20.90 5.78 -5.85
C THR A 462 21.58 4.69 -5.03
N THR A 463 21.04 4.36 -3.85
CA THR A 463 21.70 3.45 -2.90
C THR A 463 21.48 1.98 -3.19
N GLY A 464 20.45 1.61 -3.96
CA GLY A 464 20.18 0.25 -4.39
C GLY A 464 21.33 -0.31 -5.24
N ARG A 465 21.82 -1.52 -4.92
CA ARG A 465 22.99 -2.13 -5.56
C ARG A 465 22.83 -3.62 -5.84
N ASN A 466 22.53 -4.38 -4.80
CA ASN A 466 22.41 -5.83 -4.85
C ASN A 466 21.00 -6.17 -4.38
N ASP A 467 20.22 -6.77 -5.26
CA ASP A 467 18.85 -7.21 -4.99
C ASP A 467 18.91 -8.62 -4.37
N ILE A 468 18.69 -8.71 -3.06
CA ILE A 468 18.72 -9.96 -2.31
C ILE A 468 17.31 -10.55 -2.33
N VAL A 469 17.08 -11.58 -3.13
CA VAL A 469 15.73 -12.12 -3.34
C VAL A 469 15.34 -13.18 -2.33
N SER A 470 16.32 -13.88 -1.74
CA SER A 470 16.02 -14.84 -0.68
C SER A 470 17.20 -15.20 0.21
N VAL A 471 16.89 -15.66 1.42
CA VAL A 471 17.83 -16.15 2.41
C VAL A 471 17.33 -17.47 3.00
N LYS A 472 18.25 -18.42 3.17
CA LYS A 472 18.09 -19.59 4.07
C LYS A 472 19.13 -19.51 5.18
N VAL A 473 18.76 -20.00 6.36
CA VAL A 473 19.63 -20.03 7.53
C VAL A 473 19.74 -21.45 8.06
N SER A 474 20.97 -21.91 8.31
CA SER A 474 21.24 -23.15 9.01
C SER A 474 22.00 -22.86 10.30
N LYS A 475 21.59 -23.44 11.42
CA LYS A 475 22.25 -23.27 12.72
C LYS A 475 22.50 -24.64 13.35
N GLU A 476 23.76 -25.03 13.44
CA GLU A 476 24.16 -26.34 13.99
C GLU A 476 25.56 -26.25 14.61
N ASN A 477 25.83 -27.05 15.65
CA ASN A 477 27.13 -27.14 16.32
C ASN A 477 27.76 -25.79 16.74
N GLY A 478 26.93 -24.80 17.06
CA GLY A 478 27.38 -23.46 17.47
C GLY A 478 27.77 -22.53 16.33
N TYR A 479 27.56 -22.93 15.07
CA TYR A 479 27.73 -22.10 13.88
C TYR A 479 26.37 -21.72 13.28
N THR A 480 26.32 -20.53 12.69
CA THR A 480 25.21 -20.09 11.84
C THR A 480 25.75 -19.87 10.43
N ALA A 481 25.14 -20.52 9.44
CA ALA A 481 25.44 -20.36 8.03
C ALA A 481 24.24 -19.73 7.31
N PHE A 482 24.53 -18.98 6.24
CA PHE A 482 23.53 -18.31 5.42
C PHE A 482 23.74 -18.70 3.96
N LEU A 483 22.66 -19.03 3.25
CA LEU A 483 22.62 -19.05 1.79
C LEU A 483 21.79 -17.86 1.34
N ILE A 484 22.44 -16.94 0.63
CA ILE A 484 21.83 -15.71 0.14
C ILE A 484 21.75 -15.80 -1.38
N THR A 485 20.56 -15.65 -1.93
CA THR A 485 20.32 -15.59 -3.38
C THR A 485 20.07 -14.14 -3.75
N CYS A 486 20.73 -13.68 -4.81
CA CYS A 486 20.51 -12.36 -5.39
C CYS A 486 19.89 -12.48 -6.78
N ALA A 487 19.12 -11.48 -7.22
CA ALA A 487 18.52 -11.46 -8.56
C ALA A 487 19.59 -11.45 -9.66
N GLU A 488 20.68 -10.75 -9.40
CA GLU A 488 21.86 -10.67 -10.29
C GLU A 488 23.15 -11.02 -9.54
N GLU A 489 24.25 -11.14 -10.30
CA GLU A 489 25.57 -11.34 -9.69
C GLU A 489 25.91 -10.19 -8.73
N LEU A 490 26.36 -10.55 -7.53
CA LEU A 490 26.75 -9.58 -6.52
C LEU A 490 27.86 -8.67 -7.03
N VAL A 491 27.61 -7.37 -6.97
CA VAL A 491 28.60 -6.35 -7.30
C VAL A 491 29.36 -5.94 -6.04
N TYR A 492 30.70 -6.00 -6.12
CA TYR A 492 31.61 -5.75 -5.00
C TYR A 492 32.54 -4.54 -5.25
N GLY A 493 32.84 -3.76 -4.20
CA GLY A 493 33.88 -2.72 -4.23
C GLY A 493 33.60 -1.52 -5.17
N ALA A 494 34.67 -0.86 -5.63
CA ALA A 494 34.59 0.32 -6.51
C ALA A 494 34.09 0.02 -7.93
N GLU A 495 34.03 -1.25 -8.36
CA GLU A 495 33.42 -1.62 -9.65
C GLU A 495 31.90 -1.45 -9.63
N GLY A 496 31.26 -1.53 -8.46
CA GLY A 496 29.86 -1.08 -8.26
C GLY A 496 29.70 0.43 -8.19
N ALA A 497 30.78 1.18 -7.92
CA ALA A 497 30.82 2.63 -8.08
C ALA A 497 31.15 3.05 -9.53
N ALA A 498 31.83 2.20 -10.31
CA ALA A 498 32.24 2.48 -11.69
C ALA A 498 31.13 2.26 -12.73
N GLY A 499 30.00 1.67 -12.34
CA GLY A 499 28.79 1.56 -13.18
C GLY A 499 27.89 2.80 -13.19
N ARG A 500 28.10 3.78 -12.29
CA ARG A 500 27.45 5.09 -12.32
C ARG A 500 28.47 6.13 -11.89
N ALA A 501 29.06 6.80 -12.88
CA ALA A 501 30.00 7.90 -12.67
C ALA A 501 29.46 8.86 -11.60
N GLY A 502 30.37 9.29 -10.73
CA GLY A 502 30.10 9.93 -9.46
C GLY A 502 29.06 11.03 -9.49
N ILE A 503 28.36 11.12 -8.36
CA ILE A 503 27.71 12.33 -7.89
C ILE A 503 28.80 13.42 -7.86
N ASP A 504 28.83 14.25 -8.89
CA ASP A 504 29.29 15.63 -8.72
C ASP A 504 28.14 16.33 -8.00
N PHE A 505 28.38 16.77 -6.76
CA PHE A 505 27.54 17.77 -6.13
C PHE A 505 27.77 19.09 -6.88
N ALA A 506 27.19 19.22 -8.07
CA ALA A 506 27.12 20.48 -8.75
C ALA A 506 26.16 21.37 -7.96
N GLU A 507 26.70 22.38 -7.29
CA GLU A 507 25.93 23.54 -6.83
C GLU A 507 25.23 24.17 -8.04
N THR A 508 24.00 23.76 -8.34
CA THR A 508 23.11 24.59 -9.14
C THR A 508 22.68 25.75 -8.28
N ALA A 509 23.39 26.88 -8.45
CA ALA A 509 22.97 28.17 -7.93
C ALA A 509 21.57 28.52 -8.48
N GLY A 510 20.53 28.32 -7.67
CA GLY A 510 19.17 28.74 -8.00
C GLY A 510 18.07 27.93 -7.32
N SER A 511 17.51 28.50 -6.25
CA SER A 511 16.14 28.33 -5.73
C SER A 511 15.57 26.95 -5.33
N MET A 512 16.31 25.84 -5.30
CA MET A 512 15.81 24.58 -4.72
C MET A 512 16.54 24.23 -3.40
N GLN A 513 15.78 24.09 -2.31
CA GLN A 513 16.29 23.49 -1.08
C GLN A 513 16.41 21.98 -1.31
N GLN A 514 17.62 21.50 -1.58
CA GLN A 514 17.90 20.07 -1.44
C GLN A 514 17.83 19.74 0.05
N VAL A 515 16.79 19.01 0.46
CA VAL A 515 16.82 18.28 1.73
C VAL A 515 17.46 16.95 1.41
N PRO A 516 18.75 16.72 1.76
CA PRO A 516 19.26 15.36 1.76
C PRO A 516 18.33 14.57 2.68
N VAL A 517 17.72 13.52 2.16
CA VAL A 517 17.02 12.54 2.98
C VAL A 517 18.08 12.06 3.98
N LYS A 518 17.97 12.52 5.23
CA LYS A 518 18.80 12.00 6.31
C LYS A 518 18.36 10.55 6.48
N ALA A 519 19.04 9.64 5.79
CA ALA A 519 19.21 8.31 6.31
C ALA A 519 19.68 8.51 7.75
N ALA A 520 18.88 8.03 8.71
CA ALA A 520 19.18 8.12 10.13
C ALA A 520 20.68 7.82 10.33
N GLU A 521 21.33 8.70 11.07
CA GLU A 521 22.78 8.88 11.14
C GLU A 521 23.51 7.54 11.34
N GLY A 522 24.00 7.00 10.23
CA GLY A 522 24.86 5.84 10.12
C GLY A 522 25.70 6.03 8.87
N ASP A 523 26.56 7.05 8.91
CA ASP A 523 27.47 7.39 7.81
C ASP A 523 28.44 6.22 7.57
N VAL A 524 28.08 5.34 6.64
CA VAL A 524 28.96 4.33 6.04
C VAL A 524 29.30 4.85 4.64
N SER A 525 30.24 5.79 4.55
CA SER A 525 31.24 5.76 3.46
C SER A 525 32.39 6.74 3.62
N GLU A 526 33.61 6.22 3.51
CA GLU A 526 34.46 6.62 2.38
C GLU A 526 34.34 5.52 1.31
N ALA A 527 34.37 5.92 0.03
CA ALA A 527 34.23 5.03 -1.12
C ALA A 527 35.28 3.91 -1.10
N GLY A 528 34.92 2.77 -0.50
CA GLY A 528 35.82 1.66 -0.20
C GLY A 528 35.37 0.79 0.99
N SER A 529 34.49 1.29 1.87
CA SER A 529 34.02 0.61 3.09
C SER A 529 32.63 -0.04 3.00
N ASN A 530 31.92 0.07 1.87
CA ASN A 530 30.49 -0.27 1.78
C ASN A 530 30.25 -1.73 1.39
N TRP A 531 30.60 -2.65 2.28
CA TRP A 531 30.21 -4.07 2.17
C TRP A 531 28.91 -4.33 2.92
N MET A 532 28.25 -5.47 2.66
CA MET A 532 27.06 -5.93 3.38
C MET A 532 27.34 -6.00 4.89
N ASN A 533 26.53 -5.27 5.68
CA ASN A 533 26.44 -5.44 7.12
C ASN A 533 25.28 -6.40 7.41
N LEU A 534 25.47 -7.34 8.33
CA LEU A 534 24.39 -8.18 8.83
C LEU A 534 24.08 -7.77 10.26
N LEU A 535 22.86 -7.28 10.48
CA LEU A 535 22.34 -7.02 11.81
C LEU A 535 21.57 -8.25 12.30
N ILE A 536 21.79 -8.64 13.55
CA ILE A 536 21.18 -9.85 14.14
C ILE A 536 20.55 -9.48 15.46
N ASP A 537 19.24 -9.65 15.54
CA ASP A 537 18.47 -9.75 16.78
C ASP A 537 18.50 -11.22 17.20
N SER A 538 19.18 -11.51 18.31
CA SER A 538 19.42 -12.88 18.77
C SER A 538 18.56 -13.26 19.98
N ASP A 539 18.03 -12.27 20.69
CA ASP A 539 17.19 -12.45 21.88
C ASP A 539 15.70 -12.19 21.60
N GLN A 540 15.34 -11.75 20.39
CA GLN A 540 13.99 -11.41 19.94
C GLN A 540 13.36 -10.29 20.78
N ASN A 541 14.18 -9.36 21.27
CA ASN A 541 13.75 -8.29 22.12
C ASN A 541 14.10 -6.93 21.50
N ALA A 542 13.10 -6.24 20.97
CA ALA A 542 13.28 -4.93 20.36
C ALA A 542 13.76 -3.84 21.35
N ASP A 543 13.66 -4.07 22.67
CA ASP A 543 14.12 -3.14 23.70
C ASP A 543 15.63 -3.23 23.99
N THR A 544 16.33 -4.23 23.46
CA THR A 544 17.78 -4.45 23.66
C THR A 544 18.58 -4.12 22.39
N GLY A 545 19.89 -3.95 22.54
CA GLY A 545 20.78 -3.67 21.42
C GLY A 545 20.64 -2.25 20.85
N TRP A 546 20.95 -2.11 19.56
CA TRP A 546 20.76 -0.89 18.77
C TRP A 546 19.61 -1.10 17.80
N GLU A 547 18.53 -0.33 17.95
CA GLU A 547 17.28 -0.49 17.16
C GLU A 547 16.74 -1.94 17.19
N GLY A 548 16.87 -2.62 18.33
CA GLY A 548 16.46 -4.02 18.52
C GLY A 548 17.48 -5.08 18.07
N TYR A 549 18.62 -4.68 17.49
CA TYR A 549 19.64 -5.62 17.03
C TYR A 549 20.77 -5.77 18.05
N ASP A 550 21.09 -7.01 18.42
CA ASP A 550 22.18 -7.35 19.35
C ASP A 550 23.58 -7.27 18.73
N TYR A 551 23.69 -7.66 17.46
CA TYR A 551 24.97 -7.76 16.77
C TYR A 551 24.95 -7.06 15.43
N ILE A 552 26.09 -6.49 15.06
CA ILE A 552 26.43 -6.13 13.68
C ILE A 552 27.68 -6.87 13.25
N LEU A 553 27.58 -7.55 12.12
CA LEU A 553 28.69 -8.21 11.46
C LEU A 553 29.20 -7.34 10.33
N ASN A 554 30.52 -7.36 10.14
CA ASN A 554 31.23 -6.80 8.99
C ASN A 554 31.26 -5.27 8.89
N ARG A 555 30.88 -4.57 9.96
CA ARG A 555 31.01 -3.10 10.04
C ARG A 555 32.47 -2.64 9.91
N SER A 556 33.42 -3.48 10.31
CA SER A 556 34.86 -3.29 10.05
C SER A 556 35.49 -4.59 9.55
N ARG A 557 36.51 -4.49 8.68
CA ARG A 557 37.14 -5.64 8.05
C ARG A 557 38.67 -5.53 8.03
N ASP A 558 39.34 -6.65 8.27
CA ASP A 558 40.76 -6.85 7.98
C ASP A 558 40.95 -8.15 7.18
N GLY A 559 41.37 -8.02 5.92
CA GLY A 559 41.69 -9.15 5.05
C GLY A 559 40.56 -10.19 4.90
N LYS A 560 40.75 -11.37 5.52
CA LYS A 560 39.86 -12.54 5.43
C LYS A 560 38.93 -12.72 6.64
N THR A 561 38.95 -11.79 7.59
CA THR A 561 38.13 -11.88 8.81
C THR A 561 37.06 -10.79 8.84
N VAL A 562 35.89 -11.15 9.36
CA VAL A 562 34.75 -10.25 9.56
C VAL A 562 34.75 -9.73 11.00
N SER A 563 34.39 -8.47 11.25
CA SER A 563 34.08 -8.03 12.62
C SER A 563 32.77 -8.64 13.08
N VAL A 564 32.70 -9.03 14.35
CA VAL A 564 31.45 -9.31 15.05
C VAL A 564 31.42 -8.35 16.21
N GLU A 565 30.48 -7.40 16.16
CA GLU A 565 30.35 -6.37 17.18
C GLU A 565 29.02 -6.58 17.88
N ARG A 566 29.05 -6.59 19.21
CA ARG A 566 27.85 -6.66 20.04
C ARG A 566 27.49 -5.26 20.49
N PHE A 567 26.25 -4.86 20.29
CA PHE A 567 25.73 -3.64 20.90
C PHE A 567 25.58 -3.87 22.41
N LEU A 568 26.18 -2.96 23.18
CA LEU A 568 26.10 -2.97 24.64
C LEU A 568 25.08 -1.91 25.03
N SER A 569 23.83 -2.32 25.21
CA SER A 569 22.78 -1.54 25.89
C SER A 569 22.24 -2.34 27.06
#